data_AF-A0A2N2JFH4-F1
#
_entry.id   AF-A0A2N2JFH4-F1
#
_cell.length_a   1.000
_cell.length_b   1.000
_cell.length_c   1.000
_cell.angle_alpha   90.00
_cell.angle_beta   90.00
_cell.angle_gamma   90.00
#
_symmetry.space_group_name_H-M   'P 1'
#
loop_
_entity.id
_entity.type
_entity.pdbx_description
1 polymer ?
#
loop_
_entity_poly.entity_id
_entity_poly.type
_entity_poly.pdbx_seq_one_letter_code
_entity_poly.pdbx_strand_id
1 'polypeptide(L)'
;MAKQSFKLESNGPKRVGLSWRGIYKDAVLSLDGAPLGPPIADLRADPAGHEYELPGGLGTLKVAYHKKNGLLDQPRVDLTINGRPLPGTGSDPRTAVTVAAGVMWFIAGLNIVIGALGVAGVRFFRDMGMDWPSLLVGVVFAGLAWLVHKKRSRAALLIGIILFAGDGLLTLVMAMDVAHGRIPMTGIVMRVLLIMPMIRGYMAISAANDSDAQERAAEAF
;
A
#
# COMPACT_ATOMS: atom_id res chain seq x y z
N MET A 1 18.83 -14.09 -7.38
CA MET A 1 18.41 -13.02 -8.31
C MET A 1 16.95 -12.73 -8.00
N ALA A 2 16.57 -11.48 -7.79
CA ALA A 2 15.17 -11.13 -7.53
C ALA A 2 14.43 -10.99 -8.87
N LYS A 3 13.15 -11.40 -8.90
CA LYS A 3 12.31 -11.32 -10.10
C LYS A 3 10.88 -10.95 -9.69
N GLN A 4 10.26 -10.06 -10.45
CA GLN A 4 8.85 -9.73 -10.36
C GLN A 4 8.20 -9.77 -11.74
N SER A 5 6.90 -10.07 -11.77
CA SER A 5 6.14 -10.15 -13.01
C SER A 5 4.82 -9.41 -12.86
N PHE A 6 4.50 -8.61 -13.87
CA PHE A 6 3.40 -7.66 -13.92
C PHE A 6 2.50 -7.96 -15.11
N LYS A 7 1.23 -7.59 -14.97
CA LYS A 7 0.27 -7.68 -16.05
C LYS A 7 0.38 -6.42 -16.92
N LEU A 8 0.12 -6.57 -18.22
CA LEU A 8 -0.07 -5.42 -19.12
C LEU A 8 -1.46 -4.79 -18.91
N GLU A 9 -2.46 -5.65 -18.72
CA GLU A 9 -3.87 -5.30 -18.56
C GLU A 9 -4.38 -5.81 -17.20
N SER A 10 -5.41 -5.19 -16.63
CA SER A 10 -5.90 -5.50 -15.28
C SER A 10 -6.23 -6.99 -15.09
N ASN A 11 -6.81 -7.61 -16.11
CA ASN A 11 -7.23 -9.02 -16.10
C ASN A 11 -6.35 -9.94 -16.97
N GLY A 12 -5.31 -9.40 -17.61
CA GLY A 12 -4.42 -10.15 -18.48
C GLY A 12 -3.42 -11.05 -17.74
N PRO A 13 -2.74 -11.95 -18.47
CA PRO A 13 -1.62 -12.71 -17.91
C PRO A 13 -0.46 -11.79 -17.53
N LYS A 14 0.38 -12.25 -16.60
CA LYS A 14 1.62 -11.56 -16.22
C LYS A 14 2.66 -11.78 -17.31
N ARG A 15 2.83 -10.78 -18.18
CA ARG A 15 3.72 -10.85 -19.36
C ARG A 15 5.00 -10.03 -19.20
N VAL A 16 4.96 -8.94 -18.43
CA VAL A 16 6.13 -8.09 -18.20
C VAL A 16 6.92 -8.61 -17.00
N GLY A 17 8.18 -8.97 -17.22
CA GLY A 17 9.11 -9.39 -16.18
C GLY A 17 10.18 -8.33 -15.91
N LEU A 18 10.48 -8.11 -14.65
CA LEU A 18 11.62 -7.33 -14.18
C LEU A 18 12.47 -8.23 -13.29
N SER A 19 13.74 -8.40 -13.64
CA SER A 19 14.70 -9.15 -12.83
C SER A 19 15.93 -8.32 -12.53
N TRP A 20 16.53 -8.49 -11.35
CA TRP A 20 17.70 -7.71 -10.94
C TRP A 20 18.54 -8.44 -9.89
N ARG A 21 19.74 -7.90 -9.65
CA ARG A 21 20.70 -8.34 -8.63
C ARG A 21 20.87 -7.27 -7.55
N GLY A 22 20.87 -7.69 -6.29
CA GLY A 22 21.09 -6.79 -5.15
C GLY A 22 20.15 -5.58 -5.14
N ILE A 23 20.72 -4.38 -5.03
CA ILE A 23 20.00 -3.10 -4.97
C ILE A 23 19.73 -2.57 -6.38
N TYR A 24 18.92 -3.29 -7.16
CA TYR A 24 18.52 -2.95 -8.53
C TYR A 24 19.66 -2.82 -9.56
N LYS A 25 20.72 -3.62 -9.42
CA LYS A 25 21.80 -3.75 -10.41
C LYS A 25 21.50 -4.82 -11.44
N ASP A 26 22.12 -4.70 -12.61
CA ASP A 26 21.99 -5.65 -13.73
C ASP A 26 20.52 -5.98 -14.03
N ALA A 27 19.69 -4.94 -14.09
CA ALA A 27 18.25 -5.11 -14.23
C ALA A 27 17.89 -5.45 -15.67
N VAL A 28 17.10 -6.50 -15.85
CA VAL A 28 16.66 -6.98 -17.17
C VAL A 28 15.14 -6.93 -17.22
N LEU A 29 14.62 -6.18 -18.19
CA LEU A 29 13.22 -6.20 -18.59
C LEU A 29 12.99 -7.32 -19.61
N SER A 30 11.88 -8.03 -19.45
CA SER A 30 11.45 -9.07 -20.38
C SER A 30 9.96 -8.96 -20.67
N LEU A 31 9.56 -9.31 -21.89
CA LEU A 31 8.17 -9.53 -22.29
C LEU A 31 8.01 -11.00 -22.69
N ASP A 32 7.07 -11.69 -22.05
CA ASP A 32 6.81 -13.13 -22.28
C ASP A 32 8.08 -14.01 -22.15
N GLY A 33 9.00 -13.58 -21.27
CA GLY A 33 10.27 -14.25 -21.03
C GLY A 33 11.40 -13.85 -22.00
N ALA A 34 11.11 -13.13 -23.08
CA ALA A 34 12.13 -12.60 -23.99
C ALA A 34 12.66 -11.25 -23.49
N PRO A 35 13.99 -11.02 -23.43
CA PRO A 35 14.56 -9.75 -22.99
C PRO A 35 14.22 -8.63 -23.98
N LEU A 36 13.80 -7.47 -23.48
CA LEU A 36 13.47 -6.29 -24.30
C LEU A 36 14.69 -5.47 -24.70
N GLY A 37 15.85 -5.73 -24.08
CA GLY A 37 17.09 -5.04 -24.39
C GLY A 37 18.25 -5.46 -23.48
N PRO A 38 19.39 -4.78 -23.56
CA PRO A 38 20.55 -5.07 -22.72
C PRO A 38 20.25 -4.81 -21.24
N PRO A 39 20.97 -5.49 -20.31
CA PRO A 39 20.84 -5.24 -18.89
C PRO A 39 21.17 -3.79 -18.51
N ILE A 40 20.35 -3.20 -17.64
CA ILE A 40 20.55 -1.87 -17.06
C ILE A 40 21.51 -2.02 -15.87
N ALA A 41 22.68 -1.38 -15.94
CA ALA A 41 23.74 -1.55 -14.94
C ALA A 41 23.29 -1.17 -13.51
N ASP A 42 22.65 0.00 -13.34
CA ASP A 42 22.04 0.42 -12.06
C ASP A 42 20.81 1.30 -12.34
N LEU A 43 19.62 0.77 -12.08
CA LEU A 43 18.36 1.51 -12.26
C LEU A 43 18.29 2.80 -11.44
N ARG A 44 19.03 2.91 -10.33
CA ARG A 44 18.97 4.08 -9.43
C ARG A 44 19.81 5.26 -9.93
N ALA A 45 20.72 4.99 -10.85
CA ALA A 45 21.57 6.00 -11.45
C ALA A 45 20.81 6.85 -12.48
N ASP A 46 19.75 6.31 -13.06
CA ASP A 46 18.95 6.98 -14.08
C ASP A 46 17.50 7.25 -13.61
N PRO A 47 17.21 8.46 -13.09
CA PRO A 47 15.87 8.86 -12.70
C PRO A 47 14.96 9.16 -13.91
N ALA A 48 15.51 9.44 -15.09
CA ALA A 48 14.70 9.63 -16.31
C ALA A 48 14.11 8.29 -16.78
N GLY A 49 14.81 7.19 -16.47
CA GLY A 49 14.40 5.84 -16.74
C GLY A 49 14.70 5.40 -18.18
N HIS A 50 14.48 4.11 -18.43
CA HIS A 50 14.69 3.50 -19.74
C HIS A 50 13.36 3.20 -20.40
N GLU A 51 13.27 3.49 -21.70
CA GLU A 51 12.08 3.24 -22.52
C GLU A 51 12.39 2.15 -23.56
N TYR A 52 11.43 1.25 -23.73
CA TYR A 52 11.49 0.13 -24.66
C TYR A 52 10.20 0.10 -25.47
N GLU A 53 10.30 0.07 -26.79
CA GLU A 53 9.16 -0.19 -27.64
C GLU A 53 8.75 -1.66 -27.52
N LEU A 54 7.47 -1.89 -27.23
CA LEU A 54 6.92 -3.22 -27.14
C LEU A 54 6.51 -3.72 -28.54
N PRO A 55 6.80 -4.98 -28.88
CA PRO A 55 6.40 -5.58 -30.15
C PRO A 55 4.87 -5.62 -30.28
N GLY A 56 4.39 -5.56 -31.53
CA GLY A 56 2.96 -5.70 -31.84
C GLY A 56 2.13 -4.45 -31.57
N GLY A 57 2.75 -3.26 -31.49
CA GLY A 57 2.02 -1.99 -31.32
C GLY A 57 1.46 -1.78 -29.92
N LEU A 58 1.93 -2.55 -28.93
CA LEU A 58 1.51 -2.43 -27.53
C LEU A 58 1.96 -1.11 -26.87
N GLY A 59 2.85 -0.37 -27.53
CA GLY A 59 3.31 0.96 -27.13
C GLY A 59 4.66 0.93 -26.42
N THR A 60 4.93 1.94 -25.60
CA THR A 60 6.24 2.15 -24.98
C THR A 60 6.20 1.76 -23.51
N LEU A 61 7.02 0.80 -23.11
CA LEU A 61 7.26 0.42 -21.73
C LEU A 61 8.42 1.23 -21.16
N LYS A 62 8.16 1.97 -20.10
CA LYS A 62 9.15 2.73 -19.36
C LYS A 62 9.40 2.09 -18.00
N VAL A 63 10.68 1.97 -17.64
CA VAL A 63 11.13 1.62 -16.30
C VAL A 63 11.91 2.78 -15.71
N ALA A 64 11.50 3.28 -14.55
CA ALA A 64 12.18 4.38 -13.87
C ALA A 64 12.31 4.09 -12.39
N TYR A 65 13.45 4.48 -11.79
CA TYR A 65 13.59 4.43 -10.34
C TYR A 65 13.18 5.75 -9.73
N HIS A 66 12.09 5.73 -8.97
CA HIS A 66 11.65 6.88 -8.20
C HIS A 66 12.41 6.91 -6.87
N LYS A 67 13.32 7.88 -6.73
CA LYS A 67 13.98 8.16 -5.46
C LYS A 67 12.97 8.68 -4.45
N LYS A 68 13.19 8.38 -3.17
CA LYS A 68 12.39 8.91 -2.07
C LYS A 68 12.40 10.44 -2.12
N ASN A 69 11.24 11.05 -2.32
CA ASN A 69 11.08 12.51 -2.31
C ASN A 69 10.16 12.99 -1.18
N GLY A 70 10.49 12.63 0.07
CA GLY A 70 9.76 13.06 1.27
C GLY A 70 9.48 11.93 2.26
N LEU A 71 8.83 12.26 3.38
CA LEU A 71 8.54 11.29 4.46
C LEU A 71 7.52 10.23 4.02
N LEU A 72 6.52 10.67 3.24
CA LEU A 72 5.44 9.83 2.73
C LEU A 72 5.78 9.17 1.39
N ASP A 73 6.99 9.33 0.86
CA ASP A 73 7.40 8.70 -0.39
C ASP A 73 8.43 7.59 -0.12
N GLN A 74 8.33 6.49 -0.85
CA GLN A 74 9.23 5.35 -0.68
C GLN A 74 9.95 5.09 -2.00
N PRO A 75 11.24 4.74 -1.94
CA PRO A 75 11.99 4.41 -3.14
C PRO A 75 11.34 3.20 -3.81
N ARG A 76 11.05 3.31 -5.10
CA ARG A 76 10.36 2.27 -5.86
C ARG A 76 10.79 2.28 -7.33
N VAL A 77 10.60 1.14 -7.99
CA VAL A 77 10.69 1.05 -9.45
C VAL A 77 9.29 1.22 -10.00
N ASP A 78 9.11 2.24 -10.83
CA ASP A 78 7.88 2.51 -11.54
C ASP A 78 7.98 1.89 -12.93
N LEU A 79 6.94 1.14 -13.31
CA LEU A 79 6.79 0.58 -14.65
C LEU A 79 5.54 1.19 -15.25
N THR A 80 5.69 1.86 -16.38
CA THR A 80 4.57 2.49 -17.08
C THR A 80 4.51 2.05 -18.53
N ILE A 81 3.30 1.86 -19.06
CA ILE A 81 3.04 1.64 -20.48
C ILE A 81 2.31 2.86 -21.03
N ASN A 82 2.87 3.50 -22.05
CA ASN A 82 2.32 4.74 -22.62
C ASN A 82 2.04 5.81 -21.55
N GLY A 83 2.94 5.92 -20.56
CA GLY A 83 2.81 6.84 -19.43
C GLY A 83 1.84 6.41 -18.32
N ARG A 84 1.12 5.29 -18.46
CA ARG A 84 0.20 4.76 -17.44
C ARG A 84 0.86 3.68 -16.58
N PRO A 85 0.72 3.70 -15.24
CA PRO A 85 1.32 2.68 -14.38
C PRO A 85 0.76 1.29 -14.68
N LEU A 86 1.64 0.27 -14.71
CA LEU A 86 1.20 -1.10 -14.90
C LEU A 86 0.38 -1.57 -13.68
N PRO A 87 -0.69 -2.36 -13.90
CA PRO A 87 -1.48 -2.92 -12.81
C PRO A 87 -0.64 -3.71 -11.81
N GLY A 88 -0.83 -3.43 -10.52
CA GLY A 88 -0.12 -4.11 -9.42
C GLY A 88 1.30 -3.58 -9.15
N THR A 89 1.73 -2.50 -9.79
CA THR A 89 2.98 -1.81 -9.45
C THR A 89 2.81 -0.90 -8.22
N GLY A 90 3.92 -0.48 -7.60
CA GLY A 90 3.88 0.45 -6.47
C GLY A 90 3.34 1.84 -6.83
N SER A 91 3.31 2.17 -8.12
CA SER A 91 2.78 3.41 -8.70
C SER A 91 1.32 3.29 -9.13
N ASP A 92 0.73 2.09 -9.11
CA ASP A 92 -0.68 1.86 -9.40
C ASP A 92 -1.55 2.36 -8.23
N PRO A 93 -2.43 3.36 -8.47
CA PRO A 93 -3.34 3.89 -7.44
C PRO A 93 -4.21 2.81 -6.80
N ARG A 94 -4.62 1.77 -7.55
CA ARG A 94 -5.44 0.65 -7.02
C ARG A 94 -4.68 -0.15 -5.99
N THR A 95 -3.38 -0.31 -6.19
CA THR A 95 -2.50 -1.01 -5.25
C THR A 95 -2.40 -0.22 -3.95
N ALA A 96 -2.23 1.11 -4.02
CA ALA A 96 -2.20 1.95 -2.82
C ALA A 96 -3.49 1.88 -2.00
N VAL A 97 -4.66 1.91 -2.66
CA VAL A 97 -5.97 1.76 -1.99
C VAL A 97 -6.12 0.38 -1.35
N THR A 98 -5.68 -0.67 -2.05
CA THR A 98 -5.74 -2.06 -1.55
C THR A 98 -4.84 -2.24 -0.32
N VAL A 99 -3.63 -1.68 -0.35
CA VAL A 99 -2.72 -1.70 0.81
C VAL A 99 -3.33 -0.94 1.99
N ALA A 100 -3.93 0.24 1.75
CA ALA A 100 -4.61 0.99 2.80
C ALA A 100 -5.78 0.21 3.43
N ALA A 101 -6.62 -0.43 2.61
CA ALA A 101 -7.68 -1.30 3.10
C ALA A 101 -7.12 -2.51 3.88
N GLY A 102 -6.02 -3.10 3.43
CA GLY A 102 -5.34 -4.19 4.10
C GLY A 102 -4.81 -3.80 5.49
N VAL A 103 -4.29 -2.58 5.64
CA VAL A 103 -3.88 -2.05 6.94
C VAL A 103 -5.07 -1.88 7.88
N MET A 104 -6.19 -1.37 7.39
CA MET A 104 -7.42 -1.27 8.20
C MET A 104 -7.94 -2.66 8.63
N TRP A 105 -7.88 -3.65 7.74
CA TRP A 105 -8.21 -5.04 8.07
C TRP A 105 -7.26 -5.64 9.11
N PHE A 106 -5.97 -5.34 9.02
CA PHE A 106 -4.99 -5.77 10.01
C PHE A 106 -5.30 -5.17 11.40
N ILE A 107 -5.58 -3.86 11.46
CA ILE A 107 -5.97 -3.17 12.69
C ILE A 107 -7.27 -3.77 13.25
N ALA A 108 -8.25 -4.04 12.38
CA ALA A 108 -9.51 -4.68 12.76
C ALA A 108 -9.29 -6.06 13.39
N GLY A 109 -8.56 -6.94 12.69
CA GLY A 109 -8.27 -8.28 13.14
C GLY A 109 -7.51 -8.30 14.47
N LEU A 110 -6.50 -7.45 14.61
CA LEU A 110 -5.73 -7.34 15.85
C LEU A 110 -6.60 -6.93 17.03
N ASN A 111 -7.47 -5.91 16.84
CA ASN A 111 -8.37 -5.44 17.89
C ASN A 111 -9.44 -6.47 18.27
N ILE A 112 -9.99 -7.20 17.29
CA ILE A 112 -10.96 -8.27 17.55
C ILE A 112 -10.31 -9.40 18.35
N VAL A 113 -9.11 -9.85 17.95
CA VAL A 113 -8.40 -10.93 18.65
C VAL A 113 -8.07 -10.53 20.08
N ILE A 114 -7.50 -9.34 20.27
CA ILE A 114 -7.16 -8.82 21.60
C ILE A 114 -8.42 -8.68 22.47
N GLY A 115 -9.48 -8.05 21.95
CA GLY A 115 -10.74 -7.87 22.67
C GLY A 115 -11.41 -9.21 23.02
N ALA A 116 -11.39 -10.18 22.12
CA ALA A 116 -11.92 -11.52 22.37
C ALA A 116 -11.16 -12.24 23.50
N LEU A 117 -9.82 -12.10 23.55
CA LEU A 117 -9.01 -12.64 24.64
C LEU A 117 -9.30 -11.95 25.98
N GLY A 118 -9.53 -10.63 25.97
CA GLY A 118 -9.95 -9.89 27.16
C GLY A 118 -11.32 -10.34 27.68
N VAL A 119 -12.31 -10.48 26.79
CA VAL A 119 -13.65 -10.99 27.13
C VAL A 119 -13.59 -12.44 27.62
N ALA A 120 -12.72 -13.28 27.06
CA ALA A 120 -12.47 -14.64 27.52
C ALA A 120 -11.80 -14.71 28.91
N GLY A 121 -11.42 -13.56 29.50
CA GLY A 121 -10.92 -13.48 30.86
C GLY A 121 -9.41 -13.64 31.00
N VAL A 122 -8.64 -13.51 29.92
CA VAL A 122 -7.18 -13.51 30.00
C VAL A 122 -6.74 -12.26 30.79
N ARG A 123 -6.24 -12.47 32.02
CA ARG A 123 -5.89 -11.41 32.99
C ARG A 123 -5.09 -10.28 32.36
N PHE A 124 -4.03 -10.61 31.62
CA PHE A 124 -3.17 -9.62 30.96
C PHE A 124 -3.95 -8.62 30.09
N PHE A 125 -4.85 -9.08 29.23
CA PHE A 125 -5.62 -8.19 28.35
C PHE A 125 -6.75 -7.47 29.08
N ARG A 126 -7.39 -8.15 30.03
CA ARG A 126 -8.46 -7.57 30.84
C ARG A 126 -7.97 -6.44 31.74
N ASP A 127 -6.79 -6.62 32.36
CA ASP A 127 -6.17 -5.62 33.23
C ASP A 127 -5.72 -4.38 32.42
N MET A 128 -5.47 -4.54 31.12
CA MET A 128 -5.20 -3.45 30.19
C MET A 128 -6.48 -2.78 29.64
N GLY A 129 -7.68 -3.16 30.11
CA GLY A 129 -8.96 -2.65 29.61
C GLY A 129 -9.27 -3.07 28.17
N MET A 130 -8.61 -4.12 27.68
CA MET A 130 -8.72 -4.60 26.30
C MET A 130 -9.77 -5.71 26.19
N ASP A 131 -11.01 -5.42 26.55
CA ASP A 131 -12.15 -6.33 26.48
C ASP A 131 -13.17 -5.85 25.41
N TRP A 132 -14.33 -5.37 25.83
CA TRP A 132 -15.40 -4.93 24.93
C TRP A 132 -15.05 -3.71 24.07
N PRO A 133 -14.33 -2.68 24.57
CA PRO A 133 -13.97 -1.52 23.76
C PRO A 133 -13.08 -1.91 22.57
N SER A 134 -12.09 -2.77 22.77
CA SER A 134 -11.22 -3.24 21.68
C SER A 134 -12.00 -4.03 20.64
N LEU A 135 -12.93 -4.88 21.08
CA LEU A 135 -13.77 -5.64 20.15
C LEU A 135 -14.66 -4.72 19.30
N LEU A 136 -15.26 -3.69 19.91
CA LEU A 136 -16.06 -2.68 19.20
C LEU A 136 -15.22 -1.91 18.19
N VAL A 137 -14.03 -1.43 18.57
CA VAL A 137 -13.09 -0.76 17.68
C VAL A 137 -12.75 -1.65 16.49
N GLY A 138 -12.46 -2.92 16.74
CA GLY A 138 -12.17 -3.90 15.70
C GLY A 138 -13.31 -4.07 14.68
N VAL A 139 -14.56 -4.15 15.15
CA VAL A 139 -15.75 -4.23 14.29
C VAL A 139 -15.94 -2.96 13.45
N VAL A 140 -15.74 -1.77 14.05
CA VAL A 140 -15.82 -0.49 13.32
C VAL A 140 -14.75 -0.44 12.21
N PHE A 141 -13.51 -0.81 12.52
CA PHE A 141 -12.44 -0.84 11.52
C PHE A 141 -12.71 -1.87 10.42
N ALA A 142 -13.28 -3.04 10.75
CA ALA A 142 -13.68 -4.03 9.74
C ALA A 142 -14.74 -3.46 8.78
N GLY A 143 -15.75 -2.77 9.30
CA GLY A 143 -16.79 -2.10 8.50
C GLY A 143 -16.22 -1.02 7.58
N LEU A 144 -15.31 -0.19 8.09
CA LEU A 144 -14.63 0.83 7.30
C LEU A 144 -13.69 0.21 6.26
N ALA A 145 -12.91 -0.81 6.63
CA ALA A 145 -12.02 -1.53 5.71
C ALA A 145 -12.79 -2.14 4.55
N TRP A 146 -13.94 -2.77 4.84
CA TRP A 146 -14.85 -3.28 3.82
C TRP A 146 -15.37 -2.17 2.90
N LEU A 147 -15.73 -1.01 3.45
CA LEU A 147 -16.23 0.12 2.66
C LEU A 147 -15.14 0.73 1.76
N VAL A 148 -13.91 0.81 2.24
CA VAL A 148 -12.74 1.23 1.44
C VAL A 148 -12.45 0.20 0.35
N HIS A 149 -12.44 -1.09 0.67
CA HIS A 149 -12.15 -2.14 -0.28
C HIS A 149 -13.20 -2.24 -1.39
N LYS A 150 -14.50 -2.22 -1.03
CA LYS A 150 -15.61 -2.42 -1.97
C LYS A 150 -16.02 -1.16 -2.70
N LYS A 151 -16.07 -0.01 -2.02
CA LYS A 151 -16.59 1.25 -2.60
C LYS A 151 -15.51 2.31 -2.84
N ARG A 152 -14.24 2.03 -2.52
CA ARG A 152 -13.14 3.02 -2.56
C ARG A 152 -13.54 4.35 -1.90
N SER A 153 -14.21 4.26 -0.75
CA SER A 153 -14.76 5.44 -0.08
C SER A 153 -13.66 6.28 0.57
N ARG A 154 -13.46 7.52 0.09
CA ARG A 154 -12.52 8.47 0.71
C ARG A 154 -12.92 8.82 2.13
N ALA A 155 -14.22 9.01 2.37
CA ALA A 155 -14.74 9.32 3.70
C ALA A 155 -14.43 8.20 4.69
N ALA A 156 -14.61 6.93 4.29
CA ALA A 156 -14.32 5.79 5.15
C ALA A 156 -12.84 5.73 5.56
N LEU A 157 -11.93 5.97 4.59
CA LEU A 157 -10.50 5.96 4.86
C LEU A 157 -10.08 7.15 5.74
N LEU A 158 -10.64 8.34 5.50
CA LEU A 158 -10.39 9.52 6.34
C LEU A 158 -10.87 9.31 7.78
N ILE A 159 -12.08 8.79 7.96
CA ILE A 159 -12.62 8.43 9.28
C ILE A 159 -11.70 7.41 9.95
N GLY A 160 -11.25 6.38 9.23
CA GLY A 160 -10.30 5.39 9.73
C GLY A 160 -8.97 6.00 10.19
N ILE A 161 -8.41 6.94 9.42
CA ILE A 161 -7.19 7.68 9.81
C ILE A 161 -7.42 8.48 11.09
N ILE A 162 -8.53 9.24 11.15
CA ILE A 162 -8.85 10.09 12.31
C ILE A 162 -9.07 9.23 13.55
N LEU A 163 -9.84 8.15 13.45
CA LEU A 163 -10.07 7.22 14.56
C LEU A 163 -8.76 6.58 15.04
N PHE A 164 -7.92 6.11 14.14
CA PHE A 164 -6.66 5.45 14.51
C PHE A 164 -5.64 6.42 15.12
N ALA A 165 -5.55 7.64 14.57
CA ALA A 165 -4.70 8.68 15.11
C ALA A 165 -5.20 9.19 16.46
N GLY A 166 -6.52 9.40 16.59
CA GLY A 166 -7.17 9.81 17.84
C GLY A 166 -6.99 8.78 18.95
N ASP A 167 -7.23 7.51 18.67
CA ASP A 167 -6.96 6.40 19.59
C ASP A 167 -5.49 6.38 20.05
N GLY A 168 -4.56 6.66 19.13
CA GLY A 168 -3.14 6.74 19.45
C GLY A 168 -2.77 7.90 20.33
N LEU A 169 -3.38 9.06 20.09
CA LEU A 169 -3.17 10.24 20.91
C LEU A 169 -3.74 10.04 22.31
N LEU A 170 -4.94 9.44 22.44
CA LEU A 170 -5.53 9.11 23.73
C LEU A 170 -4.66 8.11 24.51
N THR A 171 -4.22 7.04 23.84
CA THR A 171 -3.30 6.06 24.44
C THR A 171 -2.02 6.72 24.92
N LEU A 172 -1.48 7.67 24.14
CA LEU A 172 -0.27 8.39 24.50
C LEU A 172 -0.48 9.27 25.74
N VAL A 173 -1.59 10.03 25.78
CA VAL A 173 -1.94 10.87 26.94
C VAL A 173 -2.08 10.03 28.20
N MET A 174 -2.84 8.94 28.14
CA MET A 174 -3.01 8.01 29.27
C MET A 174 -1.68 7.36 29.69
N ALA A 175 -0.81 7.00 28.73
CA ALA A 175 0.49 6.42 29.04
C ALA A 175 1.42 7.42 29.74
N MET A 176 1.35 8.71 29.42
CA MET A 176 2.17 9.73 30.09
C MET A 176 1.79 9.89 31.56
N ASP A 177 0.49 9.80 31.88
CA ASP A 177 -0.01 9.89 33.26
C ASP A 177 0.47 8.69 34.11
N VAL A 178 0.51 7.50 33.52
CA VAL A 178 0.85 6.25 34.23
C VAL A 178 2.36 5.99 34.29
N ALA A 179 3.12 6.37 33.26
CA ALA A 179 4.53 6.00 33.11
C ALA A 179 5.54 7.06 33.63
N HIS A 180 5.10 8.02 34.45
CA HIS A 180 5.93 9.10 35.00
C HIS A 180 6.80 9.82 33.93
N GLY A 181 6.21 10.14 32.77
CA GLY A 181 6.89 10.89 31.71
C GLY A 181 7.77 10.05 30.76
N ARG A 182 7.79 8.71 30.85
CA ARG A 182 8.44 7.86 29.83
C ARG A 182 7.53 7.68 28.61
N ILE A 183 7.95 8.23 27.48
CA ILE A 183 7.22 8.13 26.21
C ILE A 183 7.41 6.73 25.59
N PRO A 184 6.34 5.97 25.30
CA PRO A 184 6.43 4.66 24.65
C PRO A 184 6.73 4.82 23.15
N MET A 185 7.98 5.14 22.80
CA MET A 185 8.43 5.44 21.43
C MET A 185 8.07 4.35 20.43
N THR A 186 8.16 3.08 20.81
CA THR A 186 7.82 1.93 19.95
C THR A 186 6.37 1.99 19.48
N GLY A 187 5.43 2.35 20.36
CA GLY A 187 4.01 2.43 20.02
C GLY A 187 3.72 3.56 19.03
N ILE A 188 4.35 4.72 19.23
CA ILE A 188 4.20 5.88 18.34
C ILE A 188 4.76 5.56 16.96
N VAL A 189 5.97 5.00 16.88
CA VAL A 189 6.61 4.64 15.61
C VAL A 189 5.74 3.65 14.83
N MET A 190 5.24 2.59 15.48
CA MET A 190 4.35 1.62 14.82
C MET A 190 3.07 2.27 14.30
N ARG A 191 2.46 3.19 15.06
CA ARG A 191 1.26 3.92 14.61
C ARG A 191 1.56 4.79 13.39
N VAL A 192 2.66 5.54 13.40
CA VAL A 192 3.09 6.36 12.25
C VAL A 192 3.33 5.48 11.02
N LEU A 193 4.01 4.34 11.19
CA LEU A 193 4.25 3.37 10.12
C LEU A 193 2.95 2.84 9.49
N LEU A 194 1.90 2.61 10.30
CA LEU A 194 0.60 2.14 9.82
C LEU A 194 -0.24 3.26 9.19
N ILE A 195 -0.10 4.51 9.62
CA ILE A 195 -0.83 5.65 9.04
C ILE A 195 -0.33 6.00 7.63
N MET A 196 0.97 5.91 7.38
CA MET A 196 1.56 6.25 6.07
C MET A 196 0.88 5.58 4.86
N PRO A 197 0.69 4.24 4.81
CA PRO A 197 -0.01 3.61 3.72
C PRO A 197 -1.48 4.04 3.61
N MET A 198 -2.15 4.36 4.72
CA MET A 198 -3.53 4.86 4.71
C MET A 198 -3.63 6.24 4.07
N ILE A 199 -2.70 7.17 4.37
CA ILE A 199 -2.63 8.49 3.74
C ILE A 199 -2.38 8.36 2.23
N ARG A 200 -1.46 7.48 1.82
CA ARG A 200 -1.21 7.20 0.40
C ARG A 200 -2.45 6.67 -0.30
N GLY A 201 -3.14 5.72 0.31
CA GLY A 201 -4.42 5.20 -0.20
C GLY A 201 -5.44 6.31 -0.38
N TYR A 202 -5.55 7.23 0.59
CA TYR A 202 -6.49 8.36 0.53
C TYR A 202 -6.25 9.26 -0.68
N MET A 203 -4.99 9.64 -0.93
CA MET A 203 -4.62 10.43 -2.11
C MET A 203 -4.82 9.66 -3.42
N ALA A 204 -4.64 8.34 -3.40
CA ALA A 204 -4.75 7.50 -4.59
C ALA A 204 -6.19 7.20 -5.03
N ILE A 205 -7.20 7.37 -4.18
CA ILE A 205 -8.59 7.03 -4.53
C ILE A 205 -9.10 7.80 -5.76
N SER A 206 -8.75 9.09 -5.93
CA SER A 206 -9.10 9.86 -7.15
C SER A 206 -8.56 9.19 -8.40
N ALA A 207 -7.24 9.03 -8.43
CA ALA A 207 -6.55 8.50 -9.60
C ALA A 207 -7.01 7.07 -9.90
N ALA A 208 -7.32 6.27 -8.87
CA ALA A 208 -7.87 4.94 -9.03
C ALA A 208 -9.25 4.96 -9.68
N ASN A 209 -10.15 5.85 -9.25
CA ASN A 209 -11.50 5.96 -9.81
C ASN A 209 -11.48 6.47 -11.26
N ASP A 210 -10.61 7.44 -11.57
CA ASP A 210 -10.45 7.98 -12.92
C ASP A 210 -9.91 6.91 -13.89
N SER A 211 -8.95 6.09 -13.43
CA SER A 211 -8.40 4.97 -14.19
C SER A 211 -9.45 3.91 -14.50
N ASP A 212 -10.30 3.56 -13.52
CA ASP A 212 -11.43 2.64 -13.73
C ASP A 212 -12.45 3.18 -14.74
N ALA A 213 -12.75 4.48 -14.69
CA ALA A 213 -13.68 5.10 -15.61
C ALA A 213 -13.15 5.07 -17.06
N GLN A 214 -11.86 5.31 -17.25
CA GLN A 214 -11.20 5.22 -18.56
C GLN A 214 -11.15 3.79 -19.10
N GLU A 215 -10.88 2.79 -18.24
CA GLU A 215 -10.87 1.38 -18.65
C GLU A 215 -12.25 0.92 -19.10
N ARG A 216 -13.31 1.26 -18.34
CA ARG A 216 -14.70 0.97 -18.74
C ARG A 216 -15.12 1.67 -20.02
N ALA A 217 -14.65 2.90 -20.24
CA ALA A 217 -14.90 3.60 -21.48
C ALA A 217 -14.21 2.92 -22.66
N ALA A 218 -12.97 2.44 -22.49
CA ALA A 218 -12.23 1.72 -23.52
C ALA A 218 -12.83 0.35 -23.86
N GLU A 219 -13.41 -0.35 -22.88
CA GLU A 219 -14.13 -1.63 -23.09
C GLU A 219 -15.50 -1.46 -23.77
N ALA A 220 -16.05 -0.23 -23.80
CA ALA A 220 -17.34 0.05 -24.41
C ALA A 220 -17.27 0.38 -25.91
N PHE A 221 -16.07 0.45 -26.49
CA PHE A 221 -15.80 0.67 -27.92
C PHE A 221 -15.17 -0.57 -28.54
#